data_AF-A0A8B8ZTL6-F1
#
_entry.id   AF-A0A8B8ZTL6-F1
#
_cell.length_a   1.000
_cell.length_b   1.000
_cell.length_c   1.000
_cell.angle_alpha   90.00
_cell.angle_beta   90.00
_cell.angle_gamma   90.00
#
_symmetry.space_group_name_H-M   'P 1'
#
loop_
_entity.id
_entity.type
_entity.pdbx_description
1 polymer ?
#
loop_
_entity_poly.entity_id
_entity_poly.type
_entity_poly.pdbx_seq_one_letter_code
_entity_poly.pdbx_strand_id
1 'polypeptide(L)'
;MLMHIVQDYRERARGHQRGHEEAEARCQASEAERQALQVRVGAVEDEVRALTAELEEEKGAHTLARSEVRATEARLAEAELALAIREQEVGNARLKTLELEREVKNLKRKAAYHEAREQAQDAVRLFCESEEFRDLLEEEGVNELIQGFKDFRNQLRRLLPDFDLNLLRPGAGVERSEAEAETPEADQGGLAEAAEAVPEVTETASEAVPGAAEAAEEEALIAEPAIPEVAEPEP
;
A
#
# COMPACT_ATOMS: atom_id res chain seq x y z
N MET A 1 -2.31 116.19 48.10
CA MET A 1 -1.62 114.94 48.46
C MET A 1 -2.58 113.76 48.67
N LEU A 2 -3.65 113.88 49.48
CA LEU A 2 -4.64 112.80 49.68
C LEU A 2 -5.34 112.29 48.40
N MET A 3 -5.64 113.16 47.42
CA MET A 3 -6.27 112.76 46.14
C MET A 3 -5.45 111.73 45.34
N HIS A 4 -4.12 111.84 45.31
CA HIS A 4 -3.25 110.90 44.59
C HIS A 4 -3.18 109.54 45.27
N ILE A 5 -3.15 109.50 46.61
CA ILE A 5 -3.15 108.25 47.37
C ILE A 5 -4.45 107.46 47.14
N VAL A 6 -5.59 108.15 47.10
CA VAL A 6 -6.89 107.52 46.81
C VAL A 6 -6.97 107.01 45.37
N GLN A 7 -6.40 107.76 44.42
CA GLN A 7 -6.37 107.35 43.02
C GLN A 7 -5.46 106.13 42.81
N ASP A 8 -4.25 106.13 43.37
CA ASP A 8 -3.32 105.00 43.35
C ASP A 8 -3.94 103.74 43.97
N TYR A 9 -4.67 103.88 45.09
CA TYR A 9 -5.35 102.76 45.71
C TYR A 9 -6.44 102.17 44.81
N ARG A 10 -7.23 103.02 44.14
CA ARG A 10 -8.26 102.57 43.18
C ARG A 10 -7.65 101.88 41.97
N GLU A 11 -6.54 102.39 41.45
CA GLU A 11 -5.84 101.79 40.33
C GLU A 11 -5.25 100.43 40.71
N ARG A 12 -4.64 100.29 41.89
CA ARG A 12 -4.18 99.00 42.41
C ARG A 12 -5.34 98.03 42.65
N ALA A 13 -6.45 98.47 43.23
CA ALA A 13 -7.63 97.63 43.44
C ALA A 13 -8.20 97.10 42.13
N ARG A 14 -8.26 97.94 41.08
CA ARG A 14 -8.66 97.51 39.72
C ARG A 14 -7.66 96.54 39.10
N GLY A 15 -6.36 96.76 39.31
CA GLY A 15 -5.31 95.84 38.86
C GLY A 15 -5.43 94.45 39.50
N HIS A 16 -5.65 94.40 40.83
CA HIS A 16 -5.89 93.15 41.54
C HIS A 16 -7.18 92.46 41.10
N GLN A 17 -8.26 93.20 40.89
CA GLN A 17 -9.51 92.64 40.38
C GLN A 17 -9.34 92.04 38.98
N ARG A 18 -8.68 92.74 38.05
CA ARG A 18 -8.39 92.19 36.71
C ARG A 18 -7.50 90.97 36.77
N GLY A 19 -6.45 90.99 37.59
CA GLY A 19 -5.59 89.83 37.79
C GLY A 19 -6.34 88.61 38.34
N HIS A 20 -7.32 88.83 39.23
CA HIS A 20 -8.20 87.78 39.73
C HIS A 20 -9.11 87.24 38.61
N GLU A 21 -9.79 88.11 37.86
CA GLU A 21 -10.66 87.72 36.74
C GLU A 21 -9.88 86.94 35.65
N GLU A 22 -8.66 87.38 35.32
CA GLU A 22 -7.80 86.68 34.37
C GLU A 22 -7.34 85.31 34.90
N ALA A 23 -6.98 85.22 36.18
CA ALA A 23 -6.59 83.94 36.79
C ALA A 23 -7.78 82.96 36.82
N GLU A 24 -8.97 83.45 37.15
CA GLU A 24 -10.21 82.66 37.15
C GLU A 24 -10.53 82.15 35.73
N ALA A 25 -10.44 83.01 34.72
CA ALA A 25 -10.64 82.62 33.32
C ALA A 25 -9.64 81.54 32.87
N ARG A 26 -8.37 81.64 33.28
CA ARG A 26 -7.35 80.61 32.99
C ARG A 26 -7.65 79.29 33.70
N CYS A 27 -8.09 79.34 34.96
CA CYS A 27 -8.51 78.14 35.68
C CYS A 27 -9.68 77.45 34.98
N GLN A 28 -10.72 78.20 34.61
CA GLN A 28 -11.88 77.65 33.89
C GLN A 28 -11.50 77.04 32.54
N ALA A 29 -10.62 77.70 31.77
CA ALA A 29 -10.12 77.17 30.50
C ALA A 29 -9.33 75.86 30.70
N SER A 30 -8.46 75.80 31.70
CA SER A 30 -7.68 74.60 32.03
C SER A 30 -8.58 73.46 32.52
N GLU A 31 -9.62 73.75 33.29
CA GLU A 31 -10.60 72.75 33.72
C GLU A 31 -11.40 72.20 32.53
N ALA A 32 -11.81 73.05 31.60
CA ALA A 32 -12.48 72.63 30.37
C ALA A 32 -11.58 71.74 29.50
N GLU A 33 -10.31 72.10 29.36
CA GLU A 33 -9.32 71.27 28.65
C GLU A 33 -9.12 69.92 29.34
N ARG A 34 -9.00 69.90 30.68
CA ARG A 34 -8.88 68.66 31.45
C ARG A 34 -10.10 67.75 31.26
N GLN A 35 -11.30 68.32 31.28
CA GLN A 35 -12.53 67.57 31.02
C GLN A 35 -12.56 67.01 29.60
N ALA A 36 -12.18 67.81 28.60
CA ALA A 36 -12.11 67.36 27.20
C ALA A 36 -11.10 66.22 27.02
N LEU A 37 -9.91 66.32 27.62
CA LEU A 37 -8.91 65.26 27.61
C LEU A 37 -9.42 64.00 28.31
N GLN A 38 -10.11 64.13 29.44
CA GLN A 38 -10.68 62.99 30.16
C GLN A 38 -11.72 62.24 29.31
N VAL A 39 -12.57 62.95 28.56
CA VAL A 39 -13.52 62.34 27.63
C VAL A 39 -12.79 61.60 26.50
N ARG A 40 -11.72 62.20 25.95
CA ARG A 40 -10.92 61.56 24.90
C ARG A 40 -10.20 60.31 25.38
N VAL A 41 -9.63 60.35 26.59
CA VAL A 41 -9.00 59.17 27.22
C VAL A 41 -10.03 58.07 27.39
N GLY A 42 -11.22 58.37 27.93
CA GLY A 42 -12.29 57.38 28.06
C GLY A 42 -12.70 56.75 26.71
N ALA A 43 -12.85 57.57 25.67
CA ALA A 43 -13.18 57.08 24.33
C ALA A 43 -12.10 56.16 23.75
N VAL A 44 -10.82 56.50 23.93
CA VAL A 44 -9.69 55.65 23.48
C VAL A 44 -9.61 54.37 24.31
N GLU A 45 -9.86 54.42 25.62
CA GLU A 45 -9.92 53.22 26.47
C GLU A 45 -11.07 52.28 26.09
N ASP A 46 -12.22 52.83 25.68
CA ASP A 46 -13.32 52.05 25.11
C ASP A 46 -12.93 51.40 23.77
N GLU A 47 -12.26 52.15 22.89
CA GLU A 47 -11.76 51.65 21.60
C GLU A 47 -10.73 50.52 21.78
N VAL A 48 -9.77 50.70 22.69
CA VAL A 48 -8.77 49.67 23.02
C VAL A 48 -9.46 48.40 23.54
N ARG A 49 -10.49 48.53 24.37
CA ARG A 49 -11.26 47.37 24.85
C ARG A 49 -12.01 46.68 23.71
N ALA A 50 -12.61 47.43 22.79
CA ALA A 50 -13.29 46.88 21.63
C ALA A 50 -12.32 46.10 20.72
N LEU A 51 -11.19 46.71 20.34
CA LEU A 51 -10.16 46.07 19.51
C LEU A 51 -9.55 44.84 20.18
N THR A 52 -9.40 44.86 21.51
CA THR A 52 -8.92 43.68 22.25
C THR A 52 -9.93 42.52 22.16
N ALA A 53 -11.23 42.80 22.25
CA ALA A 53 -12.26 41.78 22.10
C ALA A 53 -12.29 41.19 20.68
N GLU A 54 -12.19 42.04 19.65
CA GLU A 54 -12.11 41.61 18.24
C GLU A 54 -10.87 40.73 17.99
N LEU A 55 -9.71 41.11 18.55
CA LEU A 55 -8.49 40.31 18.43
C LEU A 55 -8.62 38.93 19.06
N GLU A 56 -9.27 38.82 20.22
CA GLU A 56 -9.50 37.52 20.87
C GLU A 56 -10.50 36.66 20.10
N GLU A 57 -11.53 37.27 19.49
CA GLU A 57 -12.45 36.57 18.58
C GLU A 57 -11.71 36.03 17.34
N GLU A 58 -10.86 36.85 16.72
CA GLU A 58 -10.06 36.44 15.55
C GLU A 58 -9.08 35.33 15.89
N LYS A 59 -8.40 35.40 17.04
CA LYS A 59 -7.55 34.31 17.55
C LYS A 59 -8.37 33.03 17.70
N GLY A 60 -9.58 33.11 18.26
CA GLY A 60 -10.51 32.00 18.35
C GLY A 60 -10.84 31.40 16.99
N ALA A 61 -11.29 32.22 16.03
CA ALA A 61 -11.60 31.79 14.67
C ALA A 61 -10.41 31.12 13.97
N HIS A 62 -9.21 31.67 14.13
CA HIS A 62 -7.99 31.12 13.55
C HIS A 62 -7.59 29.78 14.20
N THR A 63 -7.80 29.59 15.51
CA THR A 63 -7.58 28.28 16.14
C THR A 63 -8.56 27.23 15.61
N LEU A 64 -9.82 27.60 15.36
CA LEU A 64 -10.81 26.72 14.74
C LEU A 64 -10.39 26.35 13.32
N ALA A 65 -10.05 27.34 12.49
CA ALA A 65 -9.58 27.10 11.12
C ALA A 65 -8.35 26.17 11.08
N ARG A 66 -7.36 26.38 11.97
CA ARG A 66 -6.20 25.48 12.08
C ARG A 66 -6.59 24.05 12.46
N SER A 67 -7.55 23.88 13.36
CA SER A 67 -8.00 22.54 13.74
C SER A 67 -8.77 21.83 12.62
N GLU A 68 -9.56 22.58 11.85
CA GLU A 68 -10.23 22.06 10.65
C GLU A 68 -9.23 21.64 9.58
N VAL A 69 -8.21 22.46 9.30
CA VAL A 69 -7.12 22.10 8.38
C VAL A 69 -6.47 20.78 8.80
N ARG A 70 -6.06 20.66 10.08
CA ARG A 70 -5.47 19.40 10.60
C ARG A 70 -6.41 18.21 10.48
N ALA A 71 -7.71 18.41 10.71
CA ALA A 71 -8.70 17.34 10.56
C ALA A 71 -8.84 16.90 9.09
N THR A 72 -8.78 17.84 8.14
CA THR A 72 -8.82 17.53 6.71
C THR A 72 -7.54 16.84 6.24
N GLU A 73 -6.38 17.24 6.74
CA GLU A 73 -5.09 16.59 6.47
C GLU A 73 -5.07 15.15 6.99
N ALA A 74 -5.59 14.89 8.19
CA ALA A 74 -5.70 13.54 8.73
C ALA A 74 -6.60 12.65 7.85
N ARG A 75 -7.76 13.17 7.42
CA ARG A 75 -8.66 12.46 6.49
C ARG A 75 -8.01 12.18 5.14
N LEU A 76 -7.20 13.12 4.63
CA LEU A 76 -6.45 12.92 3.40
C LEU A 76 -5.43 11.78 3.55
N ALA A 77 -4.65 11.77 4.63
CA ALA A 77 -3.68 10.72 4.91
C ALA A 77 -4.35 9.33 5.04
N GLU A 78 -5.51 9.25 5.71
CA GLU A 78 -6.31 8.02 5.78
C GLU A 78 -6.78 7.54 4.41
N ALA A 79 -7.26 8.46 3.56
CA ALA A 79 -7.72 8.15 2.21
C ALA A 79 -6.56 7.68 1.30
N GLU A 80 -5.39 8.30 1.40
CA GLU A 80 -4.19 7.89 0.67
C GLU A 80 -3.72 6.49 1.08
N LEU A 81 -3.73 6.18 2.38
CA LEU A 81 -3.41 4.84 2.86
C LEU A 81 -4.41 3.81 2.34
N ALA A 82 -5.70 4.11 2.41
CA ALA A 82 -6.75 3.23 1.89
C ALA A 82 -6.60 2.99 0.37
N LEU A 83 -6.24 4.03 -0.39
CA LEU A 83 -5.97 3.92 -1.81
C LEU A 83 -4.77 3.01 -2.08
N ALA A 84 -3.66 3.19 -1.37
CA ALA A 84 -2.45 2.37 -1.52
C ALA A 84 -2.75 0.87 -1.26
N ILE A 85 -3.56 0.57 -0.23
CA ILE A 85 -4.00 -0.81 0.05
C ILE A 85 -4.83 -1.35 -1.12
N ARG A 86 -5.77 -0.55 -1.66
CA ARG A 86 -6.59 -0.96 -2.80
C ARG A 86 -5.78 -1.20 -4.06
N GLU A 87 -4.80 -0.35 -4.34
CA GLU A 87 -3.91 -0.52 -5.50
C GLU A 87 -3.09 -1.80 -5.39
N GLN A 88 -2.61 -2.11 -4.18
CA GLN A 88 -1.92 -3.38 -3.91
C GLN A 88 -2.86 -4.58 -4.11
N GLU A 89 -4.09 -4.53 -3.58
CA GLU A 89 -5.09 -5.58 -3.76
C GLU A 89 -5.42 -5.82 -5.24
N VAL A 90 -5.59 -4.74 -6.01
CA VAL A 90 -5.83 -4.80 -7.46
C VAL A 90 -4.63 -5.39 -8.19
N GLY A 91 -3.41 -5.00 -7.81
CA GLY A 91 -2.18 -5.59 -8.34
C GLY A 91 -2.14 -7.11 -8.12
N ASN A 92 -2.42 -7.55 -6.89
CA ASN A 92 -2.46 -8.97 -6.53
C ASN A 92 -3.56 -9.73 -7.30
N ALA A 93 -4.76 -9.14 -7.40
CA ALA A 93 -5.86 -9.73 -8.16
C ALA A 93 -5.49 -9.91 -9.64
N ARG A 94 -4.85 -8.91 -10.26
CA ARG A 94 -4.37 -8.98 -11.65
C ARG A 94 -3.35 -10.10 -11.84
N LEU A 95 -2.39 -10.25 -10.92
CA LEU A 95 -1.41 -11.34 -10.97
C LEU A 95 -2.10 -12.71 -10.91
N LYS A 96 -3.06 -12.88 -9.99
CA LYS A 96 -3.85 -14.11 -9.87
C LYS A 96 -4.67 -14.41 -11.12
N THR A 97 -5.25 -13.39 -11.76
CA THR A 97 -5.97 -13.56 -13.03
C THR A 97 -5.03 -14.06 -14.13
N LEU A 98 -3.82 -13.51 -14.24
CA LEU A 98 -2.83 -13.96 -15.24
C LEU A 98 -2.36 -15.40 -14.99
N GLU A 99 -2.19 -15.80 -13.73
CA GLU A 99 -1.86 -17.17 -13.36
C GLU A 99 -2.95 -18.15 -13.79
N LEU A 100 -4.20 -17.87 -13.41
CA LEU A 100 -5.36 -18.68 -13.81
C LEU A 100 -5.52 -18.74 -15.33
N GLU A 101 -5.27 -17.64 -16.05
CA GLU A 101 -5.32 -17.64 -17.51
C GLU A 101 -4.29 -18.61 -18.13
N ARG A 102 -3.08 -18.68 -17.55
CA ARG A 102 -2.05 -19.64 -17.98
C ARG A 102 -2.46 -21.07 -17.68
N GLU A 103 -3.01 -21.33 -16.50
CA GLU A 103 -3.50 -22.66 -16.13
C GLU A 103 -4.61 -23.14 -17.06
N VAL A 104 -5.59 -22.26 -17.36
CA VAL A 104 -6.66 -22.56 -18.31
C VAL A 104 -6.10 -22.87 -19.70
N LYS A 105 -5.12 -22.10 -20.18
CA LYS A 105 -4.45 -22.39 -21.46
C LYS A 105 -3.73 -23.74 -21.44
N ASN A 106 -3.08 -24.10 -20.34
CA ASN A 106 -2.40 -25.38 -20.18
C ASN A 106 -3.41 -26.54 -20.21
N LEU A 107 -4.48 -26.44 -19.41
CA LEU A 107 -5.54 -27.45 -19.37
C LEU A 107 -6.21 -27.64 -20.75
N LYS A 108 -6.47 -26.55 -21.47
CA LYS A 108 -6.98 -26.63 -22.86
C LYS A 108 -6.05 -27.41 -23.79
N ARG A 109 -4.73 -27.19 -23.69
CA ARG A 109 -3.74 -27.95 -24.48
C ARG A 109 -3.72 -29.42 -24.11
N LYS A 110 -3.77 -29.74 -22.82
CA LYS A 110 -3.83 -31.13 -22.34
C LYS A 110 -5.10 -31.83 -22.85
N ALA A 111 -6.25 -31.18 -22.75
CA ALA A 111 -7.51 -31.71 -23.27
C ALA A 111 -7.43 -31.99 -24.79
N ALA A 112 -6.94 -31.04 -25.58
CA ALA A 112 -6.75 -31.21 -27.02
C ALA A 112 -5.77 -32.36 -27.36
N TYR A 113 -4.70 -32.53 -26.57
CA TYR A 113 -3.78 -33.64 -26.73
C TYR A 113 -4.43 -35.00 -26.46
N HIS A 114 -5.22 -35.11 -25.39
CA HIS A 114 -5.95 -36.34 -25.07
C HIS A 114 -6.98 -36.67 -26.16
N GLU A 115 -7.74 -35.69 -26.63
CA GLU A 115 -8.68 -35.86 -27.73
C GLU A 115 -7.98 -36.35 -29.02
N ALA A 116 -6.85 -35.72 -29.39
CA ALA A 116 -6.08 -36.14 -30.55
C ALA A 116 -5.51 -37.56 -30.41
N ARG A 117 -5.10 -37.96 -29.19
CA ARG A 117 -4.63 -39.32 -28.90
C ARG A 117 -5.76 -40.34 -29.04
N GLU A 118 -6.94 -40.05 -28.51
CA GLU A 118 -8.12 -40.92 -28.65
C GLU A 118 -8.51 -41.07 -30.12
N GLN A 119 -8.58 -39.97 -30.88
CA GLN A 119 -8.83 -40.00 -32.32
C GLN A 119 -7.81 -40.85 -33.07
N ALA A 120 -6.52 -40.74 -32.73
CA ALA A 120 -5.47 -41.54 -33.35
C ALA A 120 -5.62 -43.03 -33.00
N GLN A 121 -5.94 -43.38 -31.76
CA GLN A 121 -6.21 -44.75 -31.33
C GLN A 121 -7.43 -45.34 -32.05
N ASP A 122 -8.50 -44.55 -32.15
CA ASP A 122 -9.71 -44.93 -32.87
C ASP A 122 -9.42 -45.16 -34.37
N ALA A 123 -8.64 -44.29 -35.00
CA ALA A 123 -8.22 -44.47 -36.39
C ALA A 123 -7.38 -45.74 -36.60
N VAL A 124 -6.44 -46.03 -35.69
CA VAL A 124 -5.66 -47.28 -35.71
C VAL A 124 -6.56 -48.50 -35.55
N ARG A 125 -7.54 -48.45 -34.64
CA ARG A 125 -8.52 -49.53 -34.46
C ARG A 125 -9.32 -49.77 -35.74
N LEU A 126 -9.89 -48.71 -36.33
CA LEU A 126 -10.65 -48.78 -37.58
C LEU A 126 -9.81 -49.34 -38.74
N PHE A 127 -8.54 -48.95 -38.81
CA PHE A 127 -7.61 -49.46 -39.81
C PHE A 127 -7.35 -50.97 -39.65
N CYS A 128 -7.07 -51.42 -38.42
CA CYS A 128 -6.90 -52.85 -38.12
C CYS A 128 -8.18 -53.67 -38.36
N GLU A 129 -9.36 -53.05 -38.19
CA GLU A 129 -10.66 -53.67 -38.45
C GLU A 129 -11.05 -53.65 -39.93
N SER A 130 -10.37 -52.89 -40.78
CA SER A 130 -10.73 -52.85 -42.21
C SER A 130 -10.43 -54.18 -42.91
N GLU A 131 -11.41 -54.65 -43.70
CA GLU A 131 -11.28 -55.90 -44.46
C GLU A 131 -10.18 -55.79 -45.52
N GLU A 132 -10.06 -54.66 -46.21
CA GLU A 132 -9.02 -54.43 -47.23
C GLU A 132 -7.59 -54.61 -46.69
N PHE A 133 -7.32 -54.23 -45.43
CA PHE A 133 -6.01 -54.44 -44.81
C PHE A 133 -5.80 -55.88 -44.33
N ARG A 134 -6.88 -56.55 -43.90
CA ARG A 134 -6.85 -57.98 -43.57
C ARG A 134 -6.57 -58.80 -44.81
N ASP A 135 -7.29 -58.52 -45.90
CA ASP A 135 -7.13 -59.16 -47.19
C ASP A 135 -5.73 -58.91 -47.75
N LEU A 136 -5.17 -57.70 -47.62
CA LEU A 136 -3.78 -57.40 -48.02
C LEU A 136 -2.74 -58.15 -47.18
N LEU A 137 -2.98 -58.35 -45.89
CA LEU A 137 -2.10 -59.13 -45.01
C LEU A 137 -2.27 -60.64 -45.24
N GLU A 138 -3.42 -61.08 -45.74
CA GLU A 138 -3.70 -62.46 -46.13
C GLU A 138 -3.23 -62.77 -47.58
N GLU A 139 -3.23 -61.77 -48.48
CA GLU A 139 -2.62 -61.81 -49.81
C GLU A 139 -1.09 -62.03 -49.69
N GLU A 140 -0.54 -62.72 -50.68
CA GLU A 140 0.74 -63.44 -50.67
C GLU A 140 1.97 -62.71 -50.09
N GLY A 141 2.00 -61.38 -49.97
CA GLY A 141 3.17 -60.63 -49.51
C GLY A 141 3.69 -60.98 -48.11
N VAL A 142 2.80 -61.22 -47.13
CA VAL A 142 3.24 -61.59 -45.76
C VAL A 142 3.62 -63.07 -45.69
N ASN A 143 2.88 -63.93 -46.40
CA ASN A 143 3.19 -65.35 -46.48
C ASN A 143 4.50 -65.62 -47.23
N GLU A 144 4.77 -64.89 -48.31
CA GLU A 144 6.03 -64.93 -49.06
C GLU A 144 7.21 -64.39 -48.24
N LEU A 145 7.02 -63.33 -47.45
CA LEU A 145 8.07 -62.82 -46.57
C LEU A 145 8.42 -63.82 -45.47
N ILE A 146 7.41 -64.43 -44.84
CA ILE A 146 7.60 -65.48 -43.84
C ILE A 146 8.28 -66.70 -44.47
N GLN A 147 7.90 -67.07 -45.68
CA GLN A 147 8.48 -68.20 -46.40
C GLN A 147 9.93 -67.92 -46.81
N GLY A 148 10.22 -66.74 -47.35
CA GLY A 148 11.58 -66.30 -47.71
C GLY A 148 12.50 -66.24 -46.49
N PHE A 149 11.99 -65.82 -45.33
CA PHE A 149 12.77 -65.86 -44.08
C PHE A 149 13.04 -67.29 -43.59
N LYS A 150 12.09 -68.21 -43.76
CA LYS A 150 12.31 -69.65 -43.49
C LYS A 150 13.36 -70.24 -44.43
N ASP A 151 13.31 -69.90 -45.71
CA ASP A 151 14.27 -70.36 -46.70
C ASP A 151 15.68 -69.82 -46.42
N PHE A 152 15.79 -68.55 -46.03
CA PHE A 152 17.04 -67.97 -45.55
C PHE A 152 17.59 -68.69 -44.32
N ARG A 153 16.76 -68.99 -43.31
CA ARG A 153 17.18 -69.78 -42.13
C ARG A 153 17.65 -71.17 -42.52
N ASN A 154 16.98 -71.81 -43.49
CA ASN A 154 17.37 -73.14 -43.99
C ASN A 154 18.71 -73.08 -44.74
N GLN A 155 18.97 -72.03 -45.51
CA GLN A 155 20.27 -71.80 -46.16
C GLN A 155 21.39 -71.58 -45.12
N LEU A 156 21.14 -70.75 -44.11
CA LEU A 156 22.11 -70.54 -43.01
C LEU A 156 22.41 -71.81 -42.25
N ARG A 157 21.41 -72.64 -41.95
CA ARG A 157 21.61 -73.93 -41.25
C ARG A 157 22.53 -74.89 -42.03
N ARG A 158 22.50 -74.82 -43.36
CA ARG A 158 23.39 -75.62 -44.22
C ARG A 158 24.82 -75.10 -44.25
N LEU A 159 24.98 -73.78 -44.22
CA LEU A 159 26.29 -73.13 -44.27
C LEU A 159 26.99 -73.11 -42.90
N LEU A 160 26.22 -73.04 -41.81
CA LEU A 160 26.70 -72.92 -40.43
C LEU A 160 25.84 -73.81 -39.51
N PRO A 161 26.13 -75.11 -39.40
CA PRO A 161 25.32 -76.06 -38.63
C PRO A 161 25.25 -75.78 -37.13
N ASP A 162 26.31 -75.16 -36.57
CA ASP A 162 26.44 -74.90 -35.14
C ASP A 162 25.84 -73.55 -34.71
N PHE A 163 25.32 -72.75 -35.65
CA PHE A 163 24.75 -71.44 -35.36
C PHE A 163 23.31 -71.58 -34.83
N ASP A 164 23.03 -71.04 -33.64
CA ASP A 164 21.68 -71.10 -33.04
C ASP A 164 20.72 -70.12 -33.70
N LEU A 165 19.99 -70.62 -34.69
CA LEU A 165 18.99 -69.86 -35.45
C LEU A 165 17.76 -69.45 -34.63
N ASN A 166 17.61 -69.90 -33.38
CA ASN A 166 16.51 -69.47 -32.51
C ASN A 166 16.66 -68.01 -32.04
N LEU A 167 17.86 -67.44 -32.18
CA LEU A 167 18.15 -66.03 -31.91
C LEU A 167 17.58 -65.07 -33.00
N LEU A 168 17.25 -65.59 -34.19
CA LEU A 168 16.69 -64.82 -35.30
C LEU A 168 15.18 -65.05 -35.38
N ARG A 169 14.40 -64.35 -34.53
CA ARG A 169 12.94 -64.30 -34.66
C ARG A 169 12.52 -63.24 -35.70
N PRO A 170 11.60 -63.56 -36.62
CA PRO A 170 10.94 -62.54 -37.42
C PRO A 170 10.30 -61.51 -36.47
N GLY A 171 10.70 -60.24 -36.58
CA GLY A 171 10.19 -59.15 -35.76
C GLY A 171 11.01 -58.77 -34.51
N ALA A 172 12.17 -59.38 -34.24
CA ALA A 172 13.01 -59.09 -33.07
C ALA A 172 13.70 -57.69 -33.06
N GLY A 173 13.28 -56.76 -33.94
CA GLY A 173 13.77 -55.38 -33.99
C GLY A 173 12.73 -54.34 -33.55
N VAL A 174 11.51 -54.74 -33.17
CA VAL A 174 10.47 -53.84 -32.67
C VAL A 174 10.35 -54.02 -31.16
N GLU A 175 11.40 -53.68 -30.42
CA GLU A 175 11.24 -53.43 -29.00
C GLU A 175 10.50 -52.09 -28.84
N ARG A 176 9.19 -52.17 -28.62
CA ARG A 176 8.47 -51.12 -27.89
C ARG A 176 9.05 -51.11 -26.49
N SER A 177 9.88 -50.11 -26.19
CA SER A 177 10.26 -49.77 -24.82
C SER A 177 9.04 -49.19 -24.08
N GLU A 178 8.10 -50.05 -23.71
CA GLU A 178 7.14 -49.81 -22.64
C GLU A 178 7.60 -50.65 -21.45
N ALA A 179 8.61 -50.14 -20.74
CA ALA A 179 8.92 -50.58 -19.39
C ALA A 179 8.12 -49.71 -18.43
N GLU A 180 6.92 -50.19 -18.10
CA GLU A 180 6.24 -49.85 -16.86
C GLU A 180 7.16 -50.19 -15.70
N ALA A 181 7.63 -49.15 -15.00
CA ALA A 181 8.21 -49.30 -13.67
C ALA A 181 7.06 -49.25 -12.67
N GLU A 182 6.46 -50.42 -12.38
CA GLU A 182 5.69 -50.61 -11.16
C GLU A 182 6.59 -51.18 -10.05
N THR A 183 6.52 -50.45 -8.94
CA THR A 183 7.06 -50.66 -7.60
C THR A 183 6.75 -52.04 -7.01
N PRO A 184 7.66 -52.62 -6.20
CA PRO A 184 7.28 -53.62 -5.21
C PRO A 184 7.11 -52.97 -3.83
N GLU A 185 5.88 -52.95 -3.34
CA GLU A 185 5.61 -52.95 -1.90
C GLU A 185 5.76 -54.39 -1.37
N ALA A 186 6.57 -54.54 -0.31
CA ALA A 186 6.47 -55.64 0.64
C ALA A 186 7.05 -55.20 1.99
N ASP A 187 6.19 -55.11 2.99
CA ASP A 187 6.21 -55.95 4.20
C ASP A 187 5.96 -55.21 5.53
N GLN A 188 4.71 -55.33 5.99
CA GLN A 188 4.19 -55.63 7.33
C GLN A 188 4.74 -54.94 8.60
N GLY A 189 3.79 -54.43 9.40
CA GLY A 189 3.81 -54.66 10.86
C GLY A 189 3.03 -53.67 11.74
N GLY A 190 1.81 -54.05 12.14
CA GLY A 190 1.34 -53.85 13.53
C GLY A 190 0.45 -52.65 13.87
N LEU A 191 -0.86 -52.89 13.93
CA LEU A 191 -1.87 -52.11 14.65
C LEU A 191 -1.59 -52.01 16.15
N ALA A 192 -1.77 -50.83 16.76
CA ALA A 192 -2.34 -50.68 18.10
C ALA A 192 -2.86 -49.24 18.33
N GLU A 193 -4.17 -49.17 18.56
CA GLU A 193 -4.97 -48.04 19.02
C GLU A 193 -4.82 -47.86 20.54
N ALA A 194 -4.57 -46.63 21.04
CA ALA A 194 -4.91 -46.22 22.42
C ALA A 194 -4.71 -44.70 22.65
N ALA A 195 -5.83 -44.02 22.92
CA ALA A 195 -6.09 -42.97 23.92
C ALA A 195 -5.00 -41.94 24.34
N GLU A 196 -5.35 -40.66 24.15
CA GLU A 196 -5.47 -39.62 25.19
C GLU A 196 -4.42 -39.56 26.31
N ALA A 197 -3.60 -38.48 26.32
CA ALA A 197 -3.28 -37.70 27.52
C ALA A 197 -2.52 -36.41 27.17
N VAL A 198 -3.18 -35.28 27.43
CA VAL A 198 -2.58 -33.96 27.65
C VAL A 198 -1.68 -34.02 28.91
N PRO A 199 -0.54 -33.32 28.94
CA PRO A 199 0.01 -32.87 30.21
C PRO A 199 -0.05 -31.33 30.30
N GLU A 200 -0.99 -30.89 31.12
CA GLU A 200 -0.99 -29.63 31.84
C GLU A 200 0.07 -29.71 32.95
N VAL A 201 1.03 -28.78 32.98
CA VAL A 201 1.89 -28.51 34.16
C VAL A 201 2.15 -27.00 34.26
N THR A 202 1.29 -26.37 35.06
CA THR A 202 1.55 -25.39 36.13
C THR A 202 2.52 -24.22 35.93
N GLU A 203 1.92 -23.01 36.04
CA GLU A 203 2.30 -21.85 36.86
C GLU A 203 3.78 -21.67 37.25
N THR A 204 4.33 -20.51 36.88
CA THR A 204 4.76 -19.53 37.89
C THR A 204 4.52 -18.11 37.39
N ALA A 205 3.78 -17.36 38.19
CA ALA A 205 3.58 -15.92 38.07
C ALA A 205 4.87 -15.16 38.37
N SER A 206 5.08 -14.04 37.67
CA SER A 206 5.76 -12.88 38.23
C SER A 206 5.20 -11.61 37.62
N GLU A 207 4.21 -11.10 38.34
CA GLU A 207 3.76 -9.73 38.42
C GLU A 207 4.92 -8.81 38.83
N ALA A 208 5.23 -7.78 38.02
CA ALA A 208 5.92 -6.57 38.45
C ALA A 208 5.85 -5.47 37.37
N VAL A 209 4.95 -4.51 37.57
CA VAL A 209 5.08 -3.09 37.17
C VAL A 209 5.15 -2.36 38.51
N PRO A 210 6.10 -1.42 38.78
CA PRO A 210 5.90 -0.03 38.36
C PRO A 210 7.18 0.84 38.20
N GLY A 211 7.01 2.06 37.66
CA GLY A 211 7.82 3.21 38.07
C GLY A 211 8.31 4.12 36.94
N ALA A 212 7.87 5.38 37.02
CA ALA A 212 8.13 6.49 36.11
C ALA A 212 9.50 7.19 36.27
N ALA A 213 9.97 7.86 35.21
CA ALA A 213 10.83 9.06 35.19
C ALA A 213 10.88 9.58 33.74
N GLU A 214 10.19 10.68 33.39
CA GLU A 214 10.69 12.06 33.32
C GLU A 214 11.90 12.32 32.38
N ALA A 215 11.63 13.18 31.39
CA ALA A 215 12.44 14.26 30.82
C ALA A 215 13.88 13.97 30.36
N ALA A 216 14.11 14.14 29.05
CA ALA A 216 15.30 14.81 28.54
C ALA A 216 15.00 15.41 27.15
N GLU A 217 15.09 16.74 27.09
CA GLU A 217 15.29 17.54 25.89
C GLU A 217 16.66 17.19 25.28
N GLU A 218 16.77 17.12 23.95
CA GLU A 218 18.00 17.53 23.28
C GLU A 218 17.71 18.05 21.87
N GLU A 219 18.07 19.32 21.66
CA GLU A 219 18.06 20.07 20.42
C GLU A 219 18.98 19.42 19.36
N ALA A 220 18.54 19.41 18.10
CA ALA A 220 19.44 19.23 16.96
C ALA A 220 19.06 20.20 15.83
N LEU A 221 19.81 21.30 15.82
CA LEU A 221 20.08 22.25 14.74
C LEU A 221 20.09 21.62 13.33
N ILE A 222 19.27 22.11 12.39
CA ILE A 222 19.64 22.16 10.95
C ILE A 222 19.04 23.40 10.26
N ALA A 223 19.95 24.35 9.99
CA ALA A 223 20.14 25.20 8.81
C ALA A 223 18.97 25.94 8.13
N GLU A 224 19.08 27.26 8.23
CA GLU A 224 18.71 28.28 7.23
C GLU A 224 19.26 27.95 5.82
N PRO A 225 18.53 28.30 4.75
CA PRO A 225 19.21 28.83 3.58
C PRO A 225 18.65 30.19 3.13
N ALA A 226 19.60 31.10 2.91
CA ALA A 226 19.46 32.41 2.31
C ALA A 226 19.08 32.35 0.81
N ILE A 227 18.02 33.12 0.45
CA ILE A 227 17.74 34.04 -0.69
C ILE A 227 18.34 33.76 -2.11
N PRO A 228 17.65 34.15 -3.22
CA PRO A 228 17.82 35.53 -3.69
C PRO A 228 16.55 36.22 -4.27
N GLU A 229 16.37 37.47 -3.83
CA GLU A 229 16.03 38.69 -4.56
C GLU A 229 15.70 38.52 -6.06
N VAL A 230 14.43 38.76 -6.44
CA VAL A 230 14.00 38.89 -7.83
C VAL A 230 13.64 40.35 -8.09
N ALA A 231 14.38 40.92 -9.03
CA ALA A 231 14.32 42.29 -9.50
C ALA A 231 12.99 42.62 -10.21
N GLU A 232 12.53 43.86 -9.99
CA GLU A 232 11.53 44.53 -10.80
C GLU A 232 11.99 44.70 -12.26
N PRO A 233 11.04 44.79 -13.19
CA PRO A 233 11.22 45.69 -14.32
C PRO A 233 9.99 46.56 -14.58
N GLU A 234 10.16 47.88 -14.45
CA GLU A 234 9.46 48.90 -15.25
C GLU A 234 10.34 49.26 -16.45
N PRO A 235 9.76 49.53 -17.64
CA PRO A 235 9.18 50.85 -17.92
C PRO A 235 7.78 50.87 -18.54
#